data_AF-A0A3B6EHU8-F1
#
_entry.id   AF-A0A3B6EHU8-F1
#
_cell.length_a   1.000
_cell.length_b   1.000
_cell.length_c   1.000
_cell.angle_alpha   90.00
_cell.angle_beta   90.00
_cell.angle_gamma   90.00
#
_symmetry.space_group_name_H-M   'P 1'
#
loop_
_entity.id
_entity.type
_entity.pdbx_description
1 polymer ?
#
loop_
_entity_poly.entity_id
_entity_poly.type
_entity_poly.pdbx_seq_one_letter_code
_entity_poly.pdbx_strand_id
1 'polypeptide(L)'
;MEGLLMLLAVSQMGICCAANIYSWGHSCFGSSVGIENPILVIKDLKVDGLHAIEVYRSDGKLSSLSDLVDTYELLKLGGSDYHGRDDKEEPDIGSVDLPVLAFFRFLEVAQPICCNAIKEIFANTTERS
;
A
#
# COMPACT_ATOMS: atom_id res chain seq x y z
N MET A 1 -18.65 -4.82 6.10
CA MET A 1 -17.28 -4.29 6.27
C MET A 1 -16.86 -3.67 4.96
N GLU A 2 -17.16 -2.38 4.80
CA GLU A 2 -16.75 -1.59 3.66
C GLU A 2 -15.37 -1.00 4.00
N GLY A 3 -14.34 -1.40 3.26
CA GLY A 3 -12.98 -0.91 3.41
C GLY A 3 -12.52 -0.32 2.09
N LEU A 4 -12.45 1.01 2.05
CA LEU A 4 -12.09 1.81 0.89
C LEU A 4 -10.57 1.87 0.74
N LEU A 5 -10.06 1.22 -0.30
CA LEU A 5 -8.89 1.57 -1.12
C LEU A 5 -7.81 2.51 -0.50
N MET A 6 -6.74 1.95 0.08
CA MET A 6 -5.44 2.64 0.10
C MET A 6 -4.67 2.29 -1.17
N LEU A 7 -4.91 3.09 -2.22
CA LEU A 7 -4.07 3.13 -3.41
C LEU A 7 -3.06 4.28 -3.21
N LEU A 8 -1.86 4.00 -2.71
CA LEU A 8 -0.75 4.93 -2.94
C LEU A 8 -0.14 4.59 -4.31
N ALA A 9 -0.83 5.02 -5.36
CA ALA A 9 -0.27 5.14 -6.69
C ALA A 9 0.17 6.59 -6.88
N VAL A 10 1.48 6.83 -6.86
CA VAL A 10 2.05 8.10 -7.33
C VAL A 10 3.31 7.81 -8.14
N SER A 11 3.13 7.04 -9.21
CA SER A 11 4.09 7.03 -10.30
C SER A 11 3.90 8.32 -11.10
N GLN A 12 4.62 9.37 -10.68
CA GLN A 12 5.01 10.60 -11.39
C GLN A 12 5.30 11.79 -10.45
N MET A 13 5.05 11.68 -9.13
CA MET A 13 5.25 12.81 -8.18
C MET A 13 6.14 12.48 -6.96
N GLY A 14 6.98 11.43 -7.03
CA GLY A 14 8.03 11.18 -6.04
C GLY A 14 7.57 10.62 -4.68
N ILE A 15 6.51 9.82 -4.63
CA ILE A 15 6.07 9.14 -3.40
C ILE A 15 6.29 7.61 -3.55
N CYS A 16 6.68 6.93 -2.47
CA CYS A 16 6.77 5.48 -2.46
C CYS A 16 5.40 4.84 -2.60
N CYS A 17 5.24 4.00 -3.62
CA CYS A 17 3.97 3.34 -3.93
C CYS A 17 3.80 2.03 -3.17
N ALA A 18 2.67 1.91 -2.47
CA ALA A 18 2.17 0.68 -1.86
C ALA A 18 0.71 0.46 -2.28
N ALA A 19 0.37 -0.79 -2.58
CA ALA A 19 -0.97 -1.16 -3.04
C ALA A 19 -1.59 -2.24 -2.16
N ASN A 20 -2.91 -2.15 -2.01
CA ASN A 20 -3.73 -3.19 -1.40
C ASN A 20 -4.57 -3.89 -2.48
N ILE A 21 -4.56 -5.23 -2.49
CA ILE A 21 -5.20 -6.05 -3.52
C ILE A 21 -6.23 -6.96 -2.86
N TYR A 22 -7.51 -6.62 -3.05
CA TYR A 22 -8.64 -7.33 -2.47
C TYR A 22 -9.33 -8.27 -3.47
N SER A 23 -9.69 -9.47 -3.00
CA SER A 23 -10.71 -10.33 -3.62
C SER A 23 -12.07 -9.95 -3.03
N TRP A 24 -12.99 -9.45 -3.87
CA TRP A 24 -14.32 -9.01 -3.44
C TRP A 24 -15.22 -10.21 -3.16
N GLY A 25 -15.44 -10.52 -1.87
CA GLY A 25 -16.47 -11.41 -1.39
C GLY A 25 -17.59 -10.64 -0.69
N HIS A 26 -18.70 -10.44 -1.41
CA HIS A 26 -20.04 -9.99 -0.96
C HIS A 26 -20.27 -8.54 -0.47
N SER A 27 -20.90 -7.79 -1.39
CA SER A 27 -22.01 -6.85 -1.18
C SER A 27 -21.76 -5.53 -0.43
N CYS A 28 -21.51 -4.47 -1.21
CA CYS A 28 -22.31 -3.23 -1.18
C CYS A 28 -22.28 -2.59 -2.58
N PHE A 29 -23.45 -2.27 -3.14
CA PHE A 29 -23.71 -1.73 -4.49
C PHE A 29 -23.30 -2.59 -5.70
N GLY A 30 -24.24 -3.43 -6.18
CA GLY A 30 -24.66 -3.55 -7.59
C GLY A 30 -23.69 -3.94 -8.73
N SER A 31 -22.38 -3.93 -8.53
CA SER A 31 -21.38 -4.41 -9.49
C SER A 31 -20.08 -4.70 -8.76
N SER A 32 -19.86 -5.99 -8.45
CA SER A 32 -18.58 -6.51 -8.01
C SER A 32 -17.57 -6.38 -9.13
N VAL A 33 -16.81 -5.28 -9.18
CA VAL A 33 -15.58 -5.27 -9.98
C VAL A 33 -14.48 -5.86 -9.10
N GLY A 34 -14.48 -7.19 -9.01
CA GLY A 34 -13.28 -7.90 -8.60
C GLY A 34 -12.19 -7.61 -9.62
N ILE A 35 -10.94 -7.44 -9.16
CA ILE A 35 -9.81 -7.50 -10.08
C ILE A 35 -9.79 -8.93 -10.62
N GLU A 36 -10.27 -9.13 -11.84
CA GLU A 36 -10.36 -10.45 -12.48
C GLU A 36 -8.99 -11.14 -12.54
N ASN A 37 -7.90 -10.36 -12.56
CA ASN A 37 -6.55 -10.89 -12.58
C ASN A 37 -5.56 -10.01 -11.78
N PRO A 38 -5.35 -10.28 -10.48
CA PRO A 38 -4.43 -9.51 -9.65
C PRO A 38 -2.97 -9.60 -10.13
N ILE A 39 -2.61 -10.68 -10.83
CA ILE A 39 -1.26 -10.90 -11.35
C ILE A 39 -0.92 -9.87 -12.43
N LEU A 40 -1.86 -9.62 -13.37
CA LEU A 40 -1.66 -8.62 -14.42
C LEU A 40 -1.53 -7.22 -13.85
N VAL A 41 -2.40 -6.85 -12.89
CA VAL A 41 -2.36 -5.54 -12.24
C VAL A 41 -1.05 -5.31 -11.49
N ILE A 42 -0.58 -6.32 -10.73
CA ILE A 42 0.70 -6.22 -10.01
C ILE A 42 1.86 -6.05 -10.98
N LYS A 43 1.86 -6.81 -12.08
CA LYS A 43 2.90 -6.74 -13.09
C LYS A 43 2.98 -5.35 -13.71
N ASP A 44 1.85 -4.77 -14.09
CA ASP A 44 1.81 -3.45 -14.71
C ASP A 44 2.21 -2.36 -13.70
N LEU A 45 1.67 -2.40 -12.48
CA LEU A 45 2.04 -1.47 -11.42
C LEU A 45 3.51 -1.58 -11.01
N LYS A 46 4.10 -2.78 -11.05
CA LYS A 46 5.54 -2.99 -10.80
C LYS A 46 6.38 -2.24 -11.82
N VAL A 47 6.03 -2.30 -13.10
CA VAL A 47 6.70 -1.55 -14.17
C VAL A 47 6.58 -0.04 -13.90
N ASP A 48 5.43 0.40 -13.39
CA ASP A 48 5.18 1.79 -13.05
C ASP A 48 5.79 2.22 -11.70
N GLY A 49 6.52 1.36 -10.98
CA GLY A 49 7.19 1.73 -9.73
C GLY A 49 6.40 1.43 -8.47
N LEU A 50 5.61 0.36 -8.47
CA LEU A 50 5.11 -0.27 -7.25
C LEU A 50 6.29 -0.88 -6.48
N HIS A 51 6.41 -0.56 -5.19
CA HIS A 51 7.52 -1.03 -4.34
C HIS A 51 7.06 -2.05 -3.30
N ALA A 52 5.82 -1.95 -2.85
CA ALA A 52 5.30 -2.79 -1.78
C ALA A 52 3.82 -3.17 -1.99
N ILE A 53 3.42 -4.27 -1.37
CA ILE A 53 2.03 -4.71 -1.27
C ILE A 53 1.71 -5.02 0.18
N GLU A 54 0.50 -4.68 0.58
CA GLU A 54 -0.04 -5.03 1.90
C GLU A 54 -0.34 -6.54 1.99
N VAL A 55 0.39 -7.22 2.87
CA VAL A 55 0.29 -8.66 3.11
C VAL A 55 0.05 -8.98 4.59
N TYR A 56 0.54 -8.13 5.50
CA TYR A 56 0.29 -8.25 6.93
C TYR A 56 -0.97 -7.46 7.29
N ARG A 57 -1.89 -8.12 7.98
CA ARG A 57 -3.19 -7.58 8.39
C ARG A 57 -3.44 -7.94 9.86
N SER A 58 -4.53 -7.42 10.41
CA SER A 58 -4.95 -7.71 11.79
C SER A 58 -5.29 -9.19 12.00
N ASP A 59 -5.74 -9.88 10.96
CA ASP A 59 -5.99 -11.33 10.93
C ASP A 59 -4.75 -12.17 10.56
N GLY A 60 -3.58 -11.53 10.45
CA GLY A 60 -2.31 -12.17 10.17
C GLY A 60 -1.82 -11.97 8.74
N LYS A 61 -0.99 -12.90 8.27
CA LYS A 61 -0.29 -12.79 6.98
C LYS A 61 -1.05 -13.55 5.88
N LEU A 62 -1.40 -12.87 4.79
CA LEU A 62 -2.07 -13.49 3.64
C LEU A 62 -1.08 -14.31 2.79
N SER A 63 -1.07 -15.64 2.95
CA SER A 63 -0.09 -16.53 2.28
C SER A 63 -0.15 -16.49 0.76
N SER A 64 -1.34 -16.50 0.16
CA SER A 64 -1.52 -16.47 -1.29
C SER A 64 -0.94 -15.22 -1.95
N LEU A 65 -1.04 -14.06 -1.30
CA LEU A 65 -0.47 -12.81 -1.78
C LEU A 65 1.02 -12.70 -1.42
N SER A 66 1.44 -13.28 -0.30
CA SER A 66 2.86 -13.34 0.08
C SER A 66 3.74 -13.96 -1.01
N ASP A 67 3.31 -15.08 -1.59
CA ASP A 67 4.07 -15.79 -2.62
C ASP A 67 4.15 -14.98 -3.92
N LEU A 68 3.07 -14.25 -4.24
CA LEU A 68 3.00 -13.36 -5.39
C LEU A 68 3.94 -12.16 -5.22
N VAL A 69 3.98 -11.60 -4.02
CA VAL A 69 4.89 -10.49 -3.66
C VAL A 69 6.36 -10.92 -3.75
N ASP A 70 6.68 -12.15 -3.33
CA ASP A 70 8.02 -12.72 -3.51
C ASP A 70 8.38 -12.89 -5.00
N THR A 71 7.43 -13.37 -5.81
CA THR A 71 7.61 -13.58 -7.25
C THR A 71 7.97 -12.29 -8.00
N TYR A 72 7.37 -11.16 -7.60
CA TYR A 72 7.61 -9.85 -8.21
C TYR A 72 8.65 -8.99 -7.47
N GLU A 73 9.38 -9.59 -6.51
CA GLU A 73 10.40 -8.91 -5.70
C GLU A 73 9.87 -7.60 -5.10
N LEU A 74 8.65 -7.64 -4.59
CA LEU A 74 7.97 -6.54 -3.92
C LEU A 74 8.16 -6.65 -2.41
N LEU A 75 8.09 -5.52 -1.70
CA LEU A 75 8.13 -5.51 -0.25
C LEU A 75 6.76 -5.91 0.32
N LYS A 76 6.78 -6.65 1.43
CA LYS A 76 5.58 -7.01 2.18
C LYS A 76 5.38 -6.00 3.29
N LEU A 77 4.25 -5.29 3.26
CA LEU A 77 3.87 -4.31 4.27
C LEU A 77 2.57 -4.68 4.95
N GLY A 78 2.20 -3.89 5.94
CA GLY A 78 0.92 -3.96 6.62
C GLY A 78 0.64 -2.67 7.36
N GLY A 79 -0.63 -2.34 7.51
CA GLY A 79 -1.10 -1.23 8.31
C GLY A 79 -2.37 -1.62 9.07
N SER A 80 -2.62 -0.97 10.19
CA SER A 80 -3.86 -1.21 10.95
C SER A 80 -5.09 -0.67 10.25
N ASP A 81 -4.95 0.20 9.24
CA ASP A 81 -6.09 0.90 8.62
C ASP A 81 -6.93 1.68 9.66
N TYR A 82 -6.24 2.22 10.67
CA TYR A 82 -6.84 3.07 11.70
C TYR A 82 -7.13 4.46 11.12
N HIS A 83 -8.36 4.95 11.29
CA HIS A 83 -8.83 6.23 10.77
C HIS A 83 -9.29 7.23 11.85
N GLY A 84 -9.31 6.86 13.12
CA GLY A 84 -9.79 7.68 14.23
C GLY A 84 -11.32 7.81 14.31
N ARG A 85 -12.05 6.79 13.87
CA ARG A 85 -13.51 6.68 13.95
C ARG A 85 -13.93 6.25 15.37
N ASP A 86 -15.02 6.84 15.85
CA ASP A 86 -15.58 6.53 17.18
C ASP A 86 -16.46 5.26 17.18
N ASP A 87 -16.17 4.31 16.28
CA ASP A 87 -16.90 3.04 16.20
C ASP A 87 -16.06 1.89 16.79
N LYS A 88 -16.76 0.90 17.36
CA LYS A 88 -16.13 -0.24 18.04
C LYS A 88 -15.50 -1.27 17.09
N GLU A 89 -15.66 -1.04 15.79
CA GLU A 89 -15.18 -1.91 14.73
C GLU A 89 -13.88 -1.38 14.12
N GLU A 90 -13.46 -0.16 14.49
CA GLU A 90 -12.19 0.41 14.06
C GLU A 90 -11.01 -0.39 14.66
N PRO A 91 -10.05 -0.81 13.82
CA PRO A 91 -8.86 -1.51 14.28
C PRO A 91 -7.95 -0.61 15.11
N ASP A 92 -7.42 -1.11 16.24
CA ASP A 92 -6.47 -0.37 17.08
C ASP A 92 -5.23 0.08 16.28
N ILE A 93 -4.67 1.24 16.65
CA ILE A 93 -3.45 1.75 16.04
C ILE A 93 -2.30 0.75 16.20
N GLY A 94 -1.67 0.36 15.09
CA GLY A 94 -0.55 -0.58 15.11
C GLY A 94 -0.94 -2.02 15.49
N SER A 95 -2.21 -2.39 15.36
CA SER A 95 -2.71 -3.76 15.59
C SER A 95 -2.16 -4.82 14.63
N VAL A 96 -1.44 -4.42 13.59
CA VAL A 96 -0.80 -5.34 12.64
C VAL A 96 0.62 -5.66 13.08
N ASP A 97 0.88 -6.95 13.27
CA ASP A 97 2.22 -7.46 13.54
C ASP A 97 3.06 -7.49 12.25
N LEU A 98 3.72 -6.37 11.97
CA LEU A 98 4.63 -6.20 10.85
C LEU A 98 6.07 -6.55 11.27
N PRO A 99 6.75 -7.50 10.60
CA PRO A 99 8.13 -7.80 10.93
C PRO A 99 9.03 -6.57 10.79
N VAL A 100 9.81 -6.30 11.84
CA VAL A 100 10.73 -5.15 11.92
C VAL A 100 11.64 -5.04 10.69
N LEU A 101 12.14 -6.18 10.17
CA LEU A 101 12.97 -6.19 8.97
C LEU A 101 12.22 -5.73 7.71
N ALA A 102 10.93 -6.07 7.59
CA ALA A 102 10.10 -5.63 6.47
C ALA A 102 9.89 -4.12 6.51
N PHE A 103 9.71 -3.55 7.70
CA PHE A 103 9.63 -2.11 7.91
C PHE A 103 10.94 -1.40 7.54
N PHE A 104 12.09 -1.90 7.98
CA PHE A 104 13.39 -1.30 7.62
C PHE A 104 13.64 -1.31 6.11
N ARG A 105 13.37 -2.43 5.45
CA ARG A 105 13.50 -2.56 3.98
C ARG A 105 12.59 -1.58 3.24
N PHE A 106 11.40 -1.31 3.78
CA PHE A 106 10.54 -0.26 3.25
C PHE A 106 11.14 1.12 3.44
N LEU A 107 11.69 1.45 4.62
CA LEU A 107 12.31 2.75 4.84
C LEU A 107 13.52 3.01 3.93
N GLU A 108 14.31 1.98 3.61
CA GLU A 108 15.45 2.09 2.68
C GLU A 108 15.01 2.54 1.28
N VAL A 109 13.84 2.11 0.82
CA VAL A 109 13.25 2.51 -0.48
C VAL A 109 12.46 3.81 -0.34
N ALA A 110 11.55 3.82 0.64
CA ALA A 110 11.05 4.91 1.46
C ALA A 110 11.71 6.30 1.29
N GLN A 111 12.81 6.38 2.02
CA GLN A 111 13.48 7.59 2.42
C GLN A 111 13.98 8.43 1.24
N PRO A 112 14.79 7.90 0.30
CA PRO A 112 15.32 8.73 -0.79
C PRO A 112 14.20 9.32 -1.66
N ILE A 113 13.14 8.56 -1.92
CA ILE A 113 11.99 8.99 -2.73
C ILE A 113 11.26 10.15 -2.02
N CYS A 114 10.88 9.95 -0.75
CA CYS A 114 10.22 10.99 0.05
C CYS A 114 11.09 12.24 0.21
N CYS A 115 12.38 12.08 0.51
CA CYS A 115 13.30 13.21 0.65
C CYS A 115 13.45 14.00 -0.65
N ASN A 116 13.49 13.33 -1.80
CA ASN A 116 13.59 14.01 -3.09
C ASN A 116 12.31 14.76 -3.43
N ALA A 117 11.14 14.15 -3.24
CA ALA A 117 9.87 14.86 -3.45
C ALA A 117 9.72 16.09 -2.56
N ILE A 118 10.09 15.98 -1.28
CA ILE A 118 10.06 17.14 -0.37
C ILE A 118 10.99 18.25 -0.87
N LYS A 119 12.21 17.93 -1.31
CA LYS A 119 13.15 18.92 -1.87
C LYS A 119 12.60 19.59 -3.13
N GLU A 120 12.00 18.82 -4.03
CA GLU A 120 11.38 19.34 -5.26
C GLU A 120 10.22 20.28 -4.94
N ILE A 121 9.37 19.93 -3.96
CA ILE A 121 8.29 20.81 -3.50
C ILE A 121 8.88 22.14 -3.01
N PHE A 122 9.90 22.11 -2.14
CA PHE A 122 10.53 23.34 -1.64
C PHE A 122 11.18 24.18 -2.74
N ALA A 123 11.90 23.57 -3.68
CA ALA A 123 12.50 24.27 -4.81
C ALA A 123 11.43 24.98 -5.67
N ASN A 124 10.36 24.27 -6.02
CA ASN A 124 9.28 24.81 -6.84
C ASN A 124 8.44 25.91 -6.17
N THR A 125 8.43 25.95 -4.83
CA THR A 125 7.77 27.04 -4.07
C THR A 125 8.62 28.31 -4.00
N THR A 126 9.94 28.18 -4.11
CA THR A 126 10.88 29.32 -4.02
C THR A 126 11.02 30.04 -5.37
N GLU A 127 10.83 29.34 -6.49
CA GLU A 127 10.81 29.95 -7.84
C GLU A 127 9.50 30.69 -8.17
N ARG A 128 8.48 30.60 -7.30
CA ARG A 128 7.16 31.22 -7.48
C ARG A 128 6.92 32.47 -6.62
N SER A 129 7.91 32.93 -5.87
CA SER A 129 7.85 34.13 -4.99
C SER A 129 8.60 35.32 -5.57
#